data_AF-A0A6I1KKP9-F1
#
_entry.id   AF-A0A6I1KKP9-F1
#
_cell.length_a   1.000
_cell.length_b   1.000
_cell.length_c   1.000
_cell.angle_alpha   90.00
_cell.angle_beta   90.00
_cell.angle_gamma   90.00
#
_symmetry.space_group_name_H-M   'P 1'
#
loop_
_entity.id
_entity.type
_entity.pdbx_description
1 polymer ?
#
loop_
_entity_poly.entity_id
_entity_poly.type
_entity_poly.pdbx_seq_one_letter_code
_entity_poly.pdbx_strand_id
1 'polypeptide(L)'
;MHTGEDMKVSDRMLNLLKARSEGLLEPEEIRRIRKKLRLSQEAAGRLIGGGPRAFQKYESGDLSPSRAVSSALVLLDHDPEALSVLKAHSKAA
;
A
#
# COMPACT_ATOMS: atom_id res chain seq x y z
N MET A 1 22.63 -19.93 13.79
CA MET A 1 22.72 -18.50 13.40
C MET A 1 21.79 -18.31 12.22
N HIS A 2 20.63 -17.66 12.40
CA HIS A 2 19.73 -17.37 11.29
C HIS A 2 20.37 -16.28 10.43
N THR A 3 20.37 -16.47 9.11
CA THR A 3 20.95 -15.49 8.19
C THR A 3 20.09 -14.23 8.15
N GLY A 4 20.66 -13.11 7.69
CA GLY A 4 19.89 -11.85 7.56
C GLY A 4 18.68 -11.97 6.63
N GLU A 5 18.68 -12.93 5.71
CA GLU A 5 17.53 -13.22 4.84
C GLU A 5 16.42 -13.97 5.58
N ASP A 6 16.76 -14.93 6.45
CA ASP A 6 15.80 -15.66 7.27
C ASP A 6 15.00 -14.71 8.18
N MET A 7 15.67 -13.71 8.78
CA MET A 7 15.00 -12.69 9.60
C MET A 7 14.00 -11.85 8.79
N LYS A 8 14.35 -11.45 7.56
CA LYS A 8 13.45 -10.68 6.69
C LYS A 8 12.23 -11.48 6.24
N VAL A 9 12.35 -12.79 6.06
CA VAL A 9 11.19 -13.64 5.73
C VAL A 9 10.26 -13.74 6.95
N SER A 10 10.83 -13.92 8.14
CA SER A 10 10.07 -13.94 9.39
C SER A 10 9.32 -12.62 9.64
N ASP A 11 10.00 -11.48 9.46
CA ASP A 11 9.40 -10.15 9.64
C ASP A 11 8.26 -9.89 8.66
N ARG A 12 8.42 -10.29 7.40
CA ARG A 12 7.35 -10.16 6.39
C ARG A 12 6.13 -11.02 6.74
N MET A 13 6.35 -12.24 7.22
CA MET A 13 5.26 -13.10 7.68
C MET A 13 4.55 -12.50 8.90
N LEU A 14 5.30 -11.93 9.85
CA LEU A 14 4.73 -11.24 11.01
C LEU A 14 3.89 -10.02 10.60
N ASN A 15 4.37 -9.23 9.65
CA ASN A 15 3.63 -8.07 9.12
C ASN A 15 2.34 -8.50 8.42
N LEU A 16 2.36 -9.59 7.66
CA LEU A 16 1.17 -10.14 7.00
C LEU A 16 0.11 -10.58 8.03
N LEU A 17 0.53 -11.30 9.07
CA LEU A 17 -0.36 -11.74 10.14
C LEU A 17 -0.98 -10.56 10.89
N LYS A 18 -0.19 -9.51 11.18
CA LYS A 18 -0.69 -8.27 11.79
C LYS A 18 -1.69 -7.55 10.88
N ALA A 19 -1.36 -7.40 9.60
CA ALA A 19 -2.25 -6.75 8.63
C ALA A 19 -3.62 -7.44 8.58
N ARG A 20 -3.63 -8.78 8.50
CA ARG A 20 -4.86 -9.58 8.54
C ARG A 20 -5.64 -9.38 9.84
N SER A 21 -4.97 -9.40 10.99
CA SER A 21 -5.60 -9.18 12.29
C SER A 21 -6.22 -7.78 12.43
N GLU A 22 -5.65 -6.77 11.78
CA GLU A 22 -6.08 -5.38 11.86
C GLU A 22 -7.05 -4.97 10.74
N GLY A 23 -7.35 -5.90 9.81
CA GLY A 23 -8.18 -5.64 8.63
C GLY A 23 -7.51 -4.70 7.62
N LEU A 24 -6.18 -4.70 7.57
CA LEU A 24 -5.38 -3.95 6.61
C LEU A 24 -5.15 -4.80 5.34
N LEU A 25 -4.92 -4.11 4.22
CA LEU A 25 -4.69 -4.78 2.94
C LEU A 25 -3.38 -5.55 2.92
N GLU A 26 -3.42 -6.76 2.37
CA GLU A 26 -2.22 -7.58 2.15
C GLU A 26 -1.39 -7.04 0.96
N PRO A 27 -0.07 -7.31 0.89
CA PRO A 27 0.81 -6.79 -0.16
C PRO A 27 0.30 -7.00 -1.60
N GLU A 28 -0.27 -8.17 -1.87
CA GLU A 28 -0.80 -8.51 -3.20
C GLU A 28 -2.09 -7.75 -3.54
N GLU A 29 -2.95 -7.47 -2.54
CA GLU A 29 -4.14 -6.65 -2.73
C GLU A 29 -3.76 -5.20 -3.06
N ILE A 30 -2.79 -4.65 -2.33
CA ILE A 30 -2.26 -3.30 -2.58
C ILE A 30 -1.73 -3.22 -4.03
N ARG A 31 -0.95 -4.22 -4.47
CA ARG A 31 -0.45 -4.30 -5.84
C ARG A 31 -1.58 -4.37 -6.86
N ARG A 32 -2.58 -5.24 -6.65
CA ARG A 32 -3.74 -5.41 -7.53
C ARG A 32 -4.49 -4.10 -7.71
N ILE A 33 -4.83 -3.44 -6.61
CA ILE A 33 -5.58 -2.17 -6.62
C ILE A 33 -4.78 -1.09 -7.33
N ARG A 34 -3.49 -0.91 -6.98
CA ARG A 34 -2.64 0.10 -7.65
C ARG A 34 -2.58 -0.12 -9.16
N LYS A 35 -2.43 -1.37 -9.61
CA LYS A 35 -2.40 -1.71 -11.04
C LYS A 35 -3.74 -1.43 -11.72
N LYS A 36 -4.87 -1.71 -11.07
CA LYS A 36 -6.22 -1.34 -11.54
C LYS A 36 -6.36 0.17 -11.74
N LEU A 37 -5.82 0.97 -10.81
CA LEU A 37 -5.78 2.44 -10.88
C LEU A 37 -4.76 2.98 -11.90
N ARG A 38 -3.98 2.11 -12.56
CA ARG A 38 -2.93 2.47 -13.53
C ARG A 38 -1.86 3.42 -12.97
N LEU A 39 -1.49 3.23 -11.70
CA LEU A 39 -0.48 4.03 -11.02
C LEU A 39 0.87 3.29 -10.92
N SER A 40 1.97 4.04 -11.07
CA SER A 40 3.28 3.58 -10.60
C SER A 40 3.32 3.57 -9.07
N GLN A 41 4.26 2.82 -8.46
CA GLN A 41 4.42 2.81 -7.00
C GLN A 41 4.71 4.22 -6.46
N GLU A 42 5.55 4.98 -7.17
CA GLU A 42 5.88 6.36 -6.83
C GLU A 42 4.65 7.28 -6.92
N ALA A 43 3.88 7.19 -8.02
CA ALA A 43 2.68 7.99 -8.19
C ALA A 43 1.62 7.67 -7.13
N ALA A 44 1.44 6.41 -6.78
CA ALA A 44 0.54 5.99 -5.72
C ALA A 44 1.00 6.53 -4.35
N GLY A 45 2.29 6.45 -4.05
CA GLY A 45 2.87 6.99 -2.82
C GLY A 45 2.73 8.51 -2.66
N ARG A 46 2.75 9.24 -3.78
CA ARG A 46 2.52 10.70 -3.79
C ARG A 46 1.04 11.06 -3.72
N LEU A 47 0.18 10.39 -4.49
CA LEU A 47 -1.25 10.74 -4.62
C LEU A 47 -2.12 10.20 -3.49
N ILE A 48 -1.88 8.96 -3.06
CA ILE A 48 -2.67 8.29 -2.01
C ILE A 48 -2.04 8.55 -0.64
N GLY A 49 -0.70 8.59 -0.58
CA GLY A 49 0.07 8.90 0.63
C GLY A 49 1.13 7.84 0.97
N GLY A 50 1.84 8.08 2.08
CA GLY A 50 2.97 7.25 2.53
C GLY A 50 4.31 7.63 1.90
N GLY A 51 4.33 8.55 0.92
CA GLY A 51 5.53 9.04 0.25
C GLY A 51 5.99 8.15 -0.92
N PRO A 52 6.93 8.62 -1.76
CA PRO A 52 7.23 8.02 -3.06
C PRO A 52 7.76 6.57 -3.01
N ARG A 53 8.19 6.09 -1.83
CA ARG A 53 8.73 4.72 -1.64
C ARG A 53 7.81 3.81 -0.82
N ALA A 54 6.66 4.30 -0.36
CA ALA A 54 5.76 3.51 0.50
C ALA A 54 5.25 2.25 -0.21
N PHE A 55 4.71 2.40 -1.43
CA PHE A 55 4.12 1.27 -2.16
C PHE A 55 5.12 0.17 -2.52
N GLN A 56 6.41 0.49 -2.66
CA GLN A 56 7.45 -0.54 -2.82
C GLN A 56 7.53 -1.42 -1.57
N LYS A 57 7.53 -0.81 -0.38
CA LYS A 57 7.62 -1.52 0.91
C LYS A 57 6.32 -2.22 1.28
N TYR A 58 5.18 -1.63 0.93
CA TYR A 58 3.87 -2.24 1.14
C TYR A 58 3.72 -3.52 0.31
N GLU A 59 4.10 -3.46 -0.97
CA GLU A 59 3.99 -4.61 -1.88
C GLU A 59 5.07 -5.68 -1.68
N SER A 60 6.18 -5.35 -1.00
CA SER A 60 7.18 -6.33 -0.59
C SER A 60 6.87 -6.97 0.77
N GLY A 61 5.93 -6.40 1.53
CA GLY A 61 5.62 -6.79 2.91
C GLY A 61 6.60 -6.26 3.96
N ASP A 62 7.57 -5.42 3.55
CA ASP A 62 8.57 -4.83 4.45
C ASP A 62 7.96 -3.78 5.39
N LEU A 63 6.79 -3.23 5.02
CA LEU A 63 6.05 -2.27 5.83
C LEU A 63 4.54 -2.50 5.63
N SER A 64 3.76 -2.45 6.71
CA SER A 64 2.30 -2.44 6.60
C SER A 64 1.78 -1.03 6.25
N PRO A 65 0.74 -0.90 5.41
CA PRO A 65 0.10 0.39 5.17
C PRO A 65 -0.55 0.93 6.44
N SER A 66 -0.71 2.24 6.54
CA SER A 66 -1.57 2.80 7.59
C SER A 66 -3.04 2.44 7.34
N ARG A 67 -3.86 2.54 8.39
CA ARG A 67 -5.32 2.37 8.25
C ARG A 67 -5.92 3.33 7.22
N ALA A 68 -5.47 4.59 7.21
CA ALA A 68 -5.92 5.59 6.24
C ALA A 68 -5.61 5.19 4.79
N VAL A 69 -4.38 4.72 4.52
CA VAL A 69 -3.99 4.26 3.18
C VAL A 69 -4.82 3.03 2.77
N SER A 70 -5.04 2.09 3.69
CA SER A 70 -5.85 0.90 3.42
C SER A 70 -7.29 1.28 3.09
N SER A 71 -7.92 2.15 3.88
CA SER A 71 -9.29 2.62 3.62
C SER A 71 -9.40 3.37 2.29
N ALA A 72 -8.43 4.23 1.96
CA ALA A 72 -8.40 4.92 0.68
C ALA A 72 -8.30 3.94 -0.50
N LEU A 73 -7.45 2.91 -0.39
CA LEU A 73 -7.32 1.88 -1.43
C LEU A 73 -8.59 1.05 -1.59
N VAL A 74 -9.27 0.68 -0.49
CA VAL A 74 -10.56 -0.03 -0.55
C VAL A 74 -11.61 0.81 -1.27
N LEU A 75 -11.71 2.10 -0.94
CA LEU A 75 -12.64 3.02 -1.61
C LEU A 75 -12.33 3.18 -3.10
N LEU A 76 -11.06 3.37 -3.45
CA LEU A 76 -10.63 3.51 -4.85
C LEU A 76 -10.72 2.21 -5.65
N ASP A 77 -10.64 1.05 -5.00
CA ASP A 77 -10.89 -0.22 -5.67
C ASP A 77 -12.38 -0.37 -5.99
N HIS A 78 -13.27 0.06 -5.10
CA HIS A 78 -14.70 0.07 -5.36
C HIS A 78 -15.08 1.11 -6.43
N ASP A 79 -14.53 2.32 -6.34
CA ASP A 79 -14.76 3.43 -7.28
C ASP A 79 -13.42 4.00 -7.81
N PRO A 80 -12.88 3.45 -8.92
CA PRO A 80 -11.65 3.94 -9.52
C PRO A 80 -11.71 5.38 -10.05
N GLU A 81 -12.90 5.90 -10.37
CA GLU A 81 -13.07 7.25 -10.92
C GLU A 81 -12.84 8.33 -9.86
N ALA A 82 -13.10 8.01 -8.58
CA ALA A 82 -12.80 8.86 -7.43
C ALA A 82 -11.31 9.23 -7.31
N LEU A 83 -10.41 8.55 -8.01
CA LEU A 83 -8.99 8.95 -8.11
C LEU A 83 -8.83 10.39 -8.63
N SER A 84 -9.78 10.87 -9.44
CA SER A 84 -9.83 12.26 -9.92
C SER A 84 -9.87 13.28 -8.77
N VAL A 85 -10.55 12.96 -7.67
CA VAL A 85 -10.67 13.81 -6.49
C VAL A 85 -9.29 14.00 -5.82
N LEU A 86 -8.53 12.91 -5.65
CA LEU A 86 -7.17 12.97 -5.10
C LEU A 86 -6.22 13.76 -6.01
N LYS A 87 -6.34 13.58 -7.33
CA LYS A 87 -5.53 14.35 -8.30
C LYS A 87 -5.84 15.85 -8.24
N ALA A 88 -7.10 16.22 -8.08
CA ALA A 88 -7.51 17.62 -7.95
C ALA A 88 -6.96 18.23 -6.64
N HIS A 89 -7.06 17.49 -5.54
CA HIS A 89 -6.55 17.94 -4.24
C HIS A 89 -5.02 18.12 -4.24
N SER A 90 -4.26 17.17 -4.82
CA SER A 90 -2.80 17.25 -4.88
C SER A 90 -2.27 18.40 -5.75
N LYS A 91 -3.06 18.95 -6.68
CA LYS A 91 -2.68 20.14 -7.46
C LYS A 91 -2.91 21.44 -6.71
N ALA A 92 -3.72 21.42 -5.65
CA ALA A 92 -4.06 22.58 -4.85
C ALA A 92 -3.14 22.78 -3.63
N ALA A 93 -2.25 21.82 -3.37
CA ALA A 93 -1.23 21.84 -2.33
C ALA A 93 0.16 22.04 -2.94
#